data_AF-A0A9X3H419-F1
#
_entry.id   AF-A0A9X3H419-F1
#
_cell.length_a   1.000
_cell.length_b   1.000
_cell.length_c   1.000
_cell.angle_alpha   90.00
_cell.angle_beta   90.00
_cell.angle_gamma   90.00
#
_symmetry.space_group_name_H-M   'P 1'
#
loop_
_entity.id
_entity.type
_entity.pdbx_description
1 polymer ?
#
loop_
_entity_poly.entity_id
_entity_poly.type
_entity_poly.pdbx_seq_one_letter_code
_entity_poly.pdbx_strand_id
1 'polypeptide(L)'
;MKRFLSIAILTLMVRVVFAQDQSTWTEIDTLKQIVDKTLVEYKAYSDSSLSEHAQAFLLPIVQERPKYSILGNVFKTEIRLDSIVYHGDRTSYLENGYYKTETFGHGDLISTKYYDFEGQRISEEEFDKLNSVIGPCGIITGRYFYHGKKKKKN
;
A
#
# COMPACT_ATOMS: atom_id res chain seq x y z
N MET A 1 -16.49 -14.57 43.99
CA MET A 1 -17.15 -14.61 42.66
C MET A 1 -17.19 -13.26 41.95
N LYS A 2 -17.68 -12.16 42.55
CA LYS A 2 -17.82 -10.86 41.85
C LYS A 2 -16.53 -10.32 41.21
N ARG A 3 -15.37 -10.45 41.88
CA ARG A 3 -14.07 -9.97 41.35
C ARG A 3 -13.53 -10.76 40.15
N PHE A 4 -13.86 -12.07 40.04
CA PHE A 4 -13.44 -12.89 38.90
C PHE A 4 -14.23 -12.56 37.64
N LEU A 5 -15.52 -12.20 37.79
CA LEU A 5 -16.36 -11.75 36.68
C LEU A 5 -15.87 -10.40 36.12
N SER A 6 -15.45 -9.49 36.99
CA SER A 6 -14.90 -8.17 36.59
C SER A 6 -13.63 -8.32 35.75
N ILE A 7 -12.72 -9.21 36.17
CA ILE A 7 -11.47 -9.46 35.46
C ILE A 7 -11.78 -10.08 34.09
N ALA A 8 -12.63 -11.09 34.02
CA ALA A 8 -13.00 -11.74 32.76
C ALA A 8 -13.62 -10.77 31.73
N ILE A 9 -14.49 -9.85 32.18
CA ILE A 9 -15.08 -8.81 31.32
C ILE A 9 -14.02 -7.84 30.83
N LEU A 10 -13.10 -7.42 31.69
CA LEU A 10 -12.00 -6.53 31.31
C LEU A 10 -11.09 -7.20 30.28
N THR A 11 -10.71 -8.47 30.47
CA THR A 11 -9.89 -9.20 29.50
C THR A 11 -10.60 -9.41 28.16
N LEU A 12 -11.93 -9.60 28.18
CA LEU A 12 -12.74 -9.74 26.96
C LEU A 12 -12.79 -8.41 26.18
N MET A 13 -13.02 -7.30 26.87
CA MET A 13 -13.01 -5.94 26.28
C MET A 13 -11.65 -5.61 25.64
N VAL A 14 -10.55 -5.93 26.33
CA VAL A 14 -9.19 -5.73 25.80
C VAL A 14 -9.00 -6.49 24.49
N ARG A 15 -9.47 -7.74 24.39
CA ARG A 15 -9.33 -8.53 23.15
C ARG A 15 -10.19 -8.04 21.99
N VAL A 16 -11.36 -7.44 22.25
CA VAL A 16 -12.24 -6.89 21.21
C VAL A 16 -11.63 -5.63 20.58
N VAL A 17 -10.93 -4.81 21.36
CA VAL A 17 -10.29 -3.58 20.86
C VAL A 17 -9.10 -3.89 19.93
N PHE A 18 -8.36 -4.99 20.17
CA PHE A 18 -7.21 -5.37 19.34
C PHE A 18 -7.57 -6.19 18.07
N ALA A 19 -8.85 -6.41 17.79
CA ALA A 19 -9.31 -7.27 16.69
C ALA A 19 -10.03 -6.52 15.56
N GLN A 20 -9.92 -5.19 15.49
CA GLN A 20 -10.39 -4.45 14.32
C GLN A 20 -9.40 -4.64 13.18
N ASP A 21 -9.74 -5.55 12.26
CA ASP A 21 -9.03 -5.68 10.97
C ASP A 21 -9.17 -4.36 10.20
N GLN A 22 -8.03 -3.68 9.95
CA GLN A 22 -8.01 -2.48 9.10
C GLN A 22 -8.43 -2.84 7.68
N SER A 23 -9.40 -2.12 7.14
CA SER A 23 -9.88 -2.32 5.77
C SER A 23 -9.03 -1.51 4.80
N THR A 24 -8.37 -2.19 3.87
CA THR A 24 -7.59 -1.53 2.81
C THR A 24 -8.18 -1.84 1.43
N TRP A 25 -8.27 -0.81 0.60
CA TRP A 25 -8.66 -0.96 -0.81
C TRP A 25 -7.96 0.07 -1.68
N THR A 26 -8.03 -0.16 -2.98
CA THR A 26 -7.37 0.67 -3.99
C THR A 26 -8.34 0.97 -5.12
N GLU A 27 -8.32 2.22 -5.57
CA GLU A 27 -9.00 2.69 -6.78
C GLU A 27 -7.95 2.98 -7.84
N ILE A 28 -8.25 2.62 -9.08
CA ILE A 28 -7.36 2.77 -10.22
C ILE A 28 -8.17 3.35 -11.37
N ASP A 29 -7.82 4.56 -11.78
CA ASP A 29 -8.45 5.26 -12.89
C ASP A 29 -7.46 5.38 -14.05
N THR A 30 -7.88 4.97 -15.25
CA THR A 30 -7.01 5.07 -16.44
C THR A 30 -6.94 6.51 -16.92
N LEU A 31 -5.73 7.07 -16.95
CA LEU A 31 -5.47 8.42 -17.48
C LEU A 31 -5.15 8.37 -18.97
N LYS A 32 -4.25 7.44 -19.37
CA LYS A 32 -3.79 7.34 -20.75
C LYS A 32 -3.31 5.92 -21.07
N GLN A 33 -3.73 5.38 -22.20
CA GLN A 33 -3.21 4.13 -22.72
C GLN A 33 -2.00 4.38 -23.63
N ILE A 34 -0.93 3.62 -23.41
CA ILE A 34 0.30 3.59 -24.20
C ILE A 34 0.49 2.13 -24.64
N VAL A 35 1.21 1.88 -25.74
CA VAL A 35 1.26 0.58 -26.44
C VAL A 35 1.43 -0.62 -25.50
N ASP A 36 2.33 -0.52 -24.53
CA ASP A 36 2.76 -1.59 -23.62
C ASP A 36 2.47 -1.30 -22.14
N LYS A 37 1.85 -0.15 -21.84
CA LYS A 37 1.59 0.29 -20.47
C LYS A 37 0.41 1.23 -20.39
N THR A 38 -0.23 1.28 -19.24
CA THR A 38 -1.34 2.21 -18.99
C THR A 38 -0.92 3.20 -17.91
N LEU A 39 -0.92 4.49 -18.22
CA LEU A 39 -0.78 5.52 -17.20
C LEU A 39 -2.11 5.61 -16.44
N VAL A 40 -2.03 5.47 -15.12
CA VAL A 40 -3.18 5.48 -14.21
C VAL A 40 -2.99 6.48 -13.09
N GLU A 41 -4.12 6.93 -12.55
CA GLU A 41 -4.23 7.50 -11.22
C GLU A 41 -4.54 6.35 -10.25
N TYR A 42 -3.76 6.29 -9.18
CA TYR A 42 -3.81 5.28 -8.14
C TYR A 42 -4.19 5.95 -6.83
N LYS A 43 -5.22 5.45 -6.16
CA LYS A 43 -5.60 5.87 -4.80
C LYS A 43 -5.67 4.66 -3.89
N ALA A 44 -5.04 4.72 -2.74
CA ALA A 44 -5.13 3.71 -1.70
C ALA A 44 -5.80 4.29 -0.46
N TYR A 45 -6.64 3.48 0.18
CA TYR A 45 -7.37 3.86 1.37
C TYR A 45 -7.10 2.87 2.49
N SER A 46 -7.06 3.39 3.72
CA SER A 46 -7.10 2.61 4.96
C SER A 46 -8.23 3.15 5.81
N ASP A 47 -9.19 2.31 6.18
CA ASP A 47 -10.34 2.68 7.01
C ASP A 47 -11.07 3.95 6.51
N SER A 48 -11.29 4.03 5.19
CA SER A 48 -11.92 5.17 4.50
C SER A 48 -11.09 6.45 4.42
N SER A 49 -9.89 6.47 4.98
CA SER A 49 -8.95 7.57 4.85
C SER A 49 -8.02 7.32 3.67
N LEU A 50 -7.86 8.33 2.81
CA LEU A 50 -6.88 8.29 1.72
C LEU A 50 -5.48 8.21 2.31
N SER A 51 -4.78 7.10 2.10
CA SER A 51 -3.42 6.88 2.60
C SER A 51 -2.36 7.13 1.52
N GLU A 52 -2.72 6.96 0.25
CA GLU A 52 -1.83 7.21 -0.87
C GLU A 52 -2.59 7.70 -2.10
N HIS A 53 -2.03 8.69 -2.80
CA HIS A 53 -2.49 9.12 -4.11
C HIS A 53 -1.27 9.24 -5.02
N ALA A 54 -1.28 8.60 -6.19
CA ALA A 54 -0.13 8.59 -7.09
C ALA A 54 -0.53 8.53 -8.54
N GLN A 55 0.38 8.98 -9.41
CA GLN A 55 0.39 8.58 -10.81
C GLN A 55 1.39 7.42 -11.03
N ALA A 56 1.00 6.46 -11.85
CA ALA A 56 1.85 5.31 -12.13
C ALA A 56 1.56 4.68 -13.50
N PHE A 57 2.53 3.97 -14.04
CA PHE A 57 2.32 3.04 -15.13
C PHE A 57 1.90 1.67 -14.57
N LEU A 58 0.79 1.14 -15.06
CA LEU A 58 0.46 -0.28 -14.99
C LEU A 58 1.10 -0.99 -16.18
N LEU A 59 1.94 -1.98 -15.88
CA LEU A 59 2.53 -2.85 -16.88
C LEU A 59 1.97 -4.26 -16.71
N PRO A 60 1.33 -4.82 -17.75
CA PRO A 60 0.91 -6.21 -17.70
C PRO A 60 2.15 -7.11 -17.67
N ILE A 61 2.23 -7.97 -16.66
CA ILE A 61 3.31 -8.94 -16.50
C ILE A 61 2.74 -10.36 -16.39
N VAL A 62 3.55 -11.34 -16.77
CA VAL A 62 3.25 -12.76 -16.59
C VAL A 62 4.26 -13.32 -15.60
N GLN A 63 3.77 -13.87 -14.49
CA GLN A 63 4.60 -14.57 -13.52
C GLN A 63 4.32 -16.08 -13.60
N GLU A 64 5.37 -16.87 -13.81
CA GLU A 64 5.28 -18.32 -13.68
C GLU A 64 5.34 -18.74 -12.22
N ARG A 65 4.43 -19.62 -11.79
CA ARG A 65 4.47 -20.23 -10.46
C ARG A 65 4.29 -21.75 -10.52
N PRO A 66 4.89 -22.51 -9.59
CA PRO A 66 4.64 -23.94 -9.49
C PRO A 66 3.16 -24.19 -9.14
N LYS A 67 2.52 -25.08 -9.91
CA LYS A 67 1.09 -25.42 -9.77
C LYS A 67 0.79 -26.18 -8.47
N TYR A 68 1.75 -26.97 -7.99
CA TYR A 68 1.63 -27.76 -6.76
C TYR A 68 2.90 -27.59 -5.92
N SER A 69 2.79 -27.34 -4.61
CA SER A 69 3.97 -27.11 -3.77
C SER A 69 4.87 -28.35 -3.65
N ILE A 70 4.30 -29.55 -3.81
CA ILE A 70 5.00 -30.84 -3.62
C ILE A 70 5.69 -31.31 -4.91
N LEU A 71 5.15 -30.94 -6.09
CA LEU A 71 5.72 -31.33 -7.39
C LEU A 71 6.70 -30.28 -7.96
N GLY A 72 7.02 -29.25 -7.18
CA GLY A 72 8.00 -28.22 -7.54
C GLY A 72 7.77 -27.60 -8.93
N ASN A 73 8.87 -27.42 -9.69
CA ASN A 73 8.89 -26.76 -11.00
C ASN A 73 8.39 -27.64 -12.17
N VAL A 74 7.92 -28.86 -11.94
CA VAL A 74 7.54 -29.79 -13.02
C VAL A 74 6.29 -29.31 -13.76
N PHE A 75 5.35 -28.69 -13.04
CA PHE A 75 4.16 -28.08 -13.63
C PHE A 75 4.09 -26.62 -13.21
N LYS A 76 4.22 -25.71 -14.18
CA LYS A 76 4.07 -24.27 -13.96
C LYS A 76 2.67 -23.82 -14.39
N THR A 77 2.17 -22.80 -13.72
CA THR A 77 1.01 -22.02 -14.14
C THR A 77 1.45 -20.59 -14.37
N GLU A 78 0.95 -19.99 -15.44
CA GLU A 78 1.11 -18.56 -15.69
C GLU A 78 0.04 -17.80 -14.90
N ILE A 79 0.46 -16.71 -14.26
CA ILE A 79 -0.44 -15.77 -13.60
C ILE A 79 -0.21 -14.42 -14.25
N ARG A 80 -1.28 -13.83 -14.79
CA ARG A 80 -1.26 -12.46 -15.29
C ARG A 80 -1.45 -11.51 -14.12
N LEU A 81 -0.52 -10.57 -13.98
CA LEU A 81 -0.51 -9.55 -12.94
C LEU A 81 -0.30 -8.19 -13.61
N ASP A 82 -0.62 -7.13 -12.90
CA ASP A 82 -0.21 -5.79 -13.30
C ASP A 82 0.82 -5.26 -12.30
N SER A 83 1.99 -4.87 -12.81
CA SER A 83 3.04 -4.20 -12.03
C SER A 83 2.81 -2.70 -12.04
N ILE A 84 2.86 -2.06 -10.87
CA ILE A 84 2.83 -0.60 -10.75
C ILE A 84 4.26 -0.07 -10.76
N VAL A 85 4.53 0.90 -11.63
CA VAL A 85 5.76 1.68 -11.66
C VAL A 85 5.39 3.16 -11.52
N TYR A 86 5.74 3.77 -10.38
CA TYR A 86 5.40 5.17 -10.10
C TYR A 86 5.99 6.13 -11.15
N HIS A 87 5.21 7.12 -11.55
CA HIS A 87 5.60 8.15 -12.51
C HIS A 87 4.78 9.41 -12.28
N GLY A 88 5.42 10.56 -12.05
CA GLY A 88 4.77 11.77 -11.57
C GLY A 88 4.80 11.86 -10.05
N ASP A 89 3.84 12.58 -9.47
CA ASP A 89 3.79 12.78 -8.02
C ASP A 89 3.06 11.62 -7.32
N ARG A 90 3.59 11.22 -6.16
CA ARG A 90 3.02 10.30 -5.19
C ARG A 90 2.94 11.00 -3.85
N THR A 91 1.75 11.11 -3.30
CA THR A 91 1.51 11.64 -1.96
C THR A 91 1.16 10.52 -1.01
N SER A 92 1.83 10.44 0.13
CA SER A 92 1.54 9.50 1.22
C SER A 92 1.11 10.28 2.45
N TYR A 93 -0.07 9.96 2.97
CA TYR A 93 -0.68 10.63 4.12
C TYR A 93 -0.50 9.79 5.38
N LEU A 94 -0.14 10.42 6.48
CA LEU A 94 -0.11 9.83 7.82
C LEU A 94 -1.45 10.07 8.54
N GLU A 95 -1.75 9.22 9.52
CA GLU A 95 -3.00 9.32 10.29
C GLU A 95 -3.15 10.65 11.05
N ASN A 96 -2.03 11.31 11.38
CA ASN A 96 -2.00 12.60 12.05
C ASN A 96 -2.06 13.81 11.09
N GLY A 97 -2.32 13.57 9.79
CA GLY A 97 -2.50 14.61 8.78
C GLY A 97 -1.21 15.11 8.14
N TYR A 98 -0.03 14.76 8.67
CA TYR A 98 1.23 15.03 8.01
C TYR A 98 1.33 14.20 6.72
N TYR A 99 2.03 14.71 5.72
CA TYR A 99 2.19 13.97 4.47
C TYR A 99 3.51 14.31 3.79
N LYS A 100 3.92 13.43 2.89
CA LYS A 100 5.03 13.68 1.98
C LYS A 100 4.61 13.47 0.54
N THR A 101 5.21 14.25 -0.34
CA THR A 101 5.06 14.11 -1.79
C THR A 101 6.41 13.74 -2.39
N GLU A 102 6.44 12.62 -3.09
CA GLU A 102 7.57 12.05 -3.77
C GLU A 102 7.32 12.15 -5.28
N THR A 103 8.26 12.72 -6.03
CA THR A 103 8.18 12.79 -7.49
C THR A 103 9.01 11.66 -8.08
N PHE A 104 8.40 10.87 -8.96
CA PHE A 104 9.03 9.74 -9.62
C PHE A 104 9.16 9.94 -11.13
N GLY A 105 10.28 9.47 -11.70
CA GLY A 105 10.49 9.37 -13.14
C GLY A 105 10.72 7.93 -13.54
N HIS A 106 9.67 7.25 -14.03
CA HIS A 106 9.77 5.86 -14.50
C HIS A 106 10.24 4.88 -13.40
N GLY A 107 9.75 5.07 -12.17
CA GLY A 107 10.12 4.26 -11.00
C GLY A 107 11.27 4.83 -10.18
N ASP A 108 12.08 5.73 -10.74
CA ASP A 108 13.18 6.36 -10.01
C ASP A 108 12.67 7.55 -9.18
N LEU A 109 13.02 7.57 -7.90
CA LEU A 109 12.71 8.69 -7.01
C LEU A 109 13.59 9.90 -7.41
N ILE A 110 12.94 10.99 -7.80
CA ILE A 110 13.61 12.24 -8.21
C ILE A 110 13.75 13.20 -7.02
N SER A 111 12.67 13.37 -6.26
CA SER A 111 12.67 14.30 -5.12
C SER A 111 11.59 13.97 -4.12
N THR A 112 11.81 14.35 -2.86
CA THR A 112 10.82 14.25 -1.79
C THR A 112 10.59 15.63 -1.15
N LYS A 113 9.34 15.93 -0.84
CA LYS A 113 8.92 17.13 -0.10
C LYS A 113 8.04 16.69 1.08
N TYR A 114 8.24 17.34 2.22
CA TYR A 114 7.55 17.03 3.47
C TYR A 114 6.64 18.18 3.86
N TYR A 115 5.48 17.86 4.41
CA TYR A 115 4.45 18.81 4.76
C TYR A 115 3.83 18.49 6.12
N ASP A 116 3.45 19.53 6.85
CA ASP A 116 2.65 19.40 8.06
C ASP A 116 1.15 19.19 7.76
N PHE A 117 0.35 19.08 8.82
CA PHE A 117 -1.10 18.88 8.72
C PHE A 117 -1.86 20.11 8.19
N GLU A 118 -1.23 21.28 8.13
CA GLU A 118 -1.78 22.50 7.53
C GLU A 118 -1.39 22.65 6.05
N GLY A 119 -0.53 21.76 5.54
CA GLY A 119 0.00 21.79 4.18
C GLY A 119 1.18 22.74 4.01
N GLN A 120 1.79 23.22 5.10
CA GLN A 120 3.02 24.00 5.02
C GLN A 120 4.22 23.07 4.84
N ARG A 121 5.20 23.52 4.06
CA ARG A 121 6.40 22.71 3.78
C ARG A 121 7.32 22.75 5.00
N ILE A 122 7.69 21.57 5.48
CA ILE A 122 8.63 21.38 6.58
C ILE A 122 9.90 20.66 6.11
N SER A 123 10.90 20.62 6.99
CA SER A 123 12.13 19.86 6.73
C SER A 123 11.92 18.36 6.93
N GLU A 124 12.77 17.54 6.31
CA GLU A 124 12.81 16.09 6.54
C GLU A 124 13.07 15.76 8.01
N GLU A 125 14.04 16.44 8.62
CA GLU A 125 14.40 16.22 10.03
C GLU A 125 13.21 16.52 10.97
N GLU A 126 12.45 17.57 10.69
CA GLU A 126 11.24 17.90 11.44
C GLU A 126 10.14 16.86 11.25
N PHE A 127 9.92 16.42 10.00
CA PHE A 127 8.97 15.38 9.68
C PHE A 127 9.31 14.07 10.41
N ASP A 128 10.58 13.63 10.37
CA ASP A 128 11.02 12.38 10.98
C ASP A 128 10.96 12.43 12.51
N LYS A 129 11.34 13.55 13.13
CA LYS A 129 11.22 13.74 14.59
C LYS A 129 9.79 13.65 15.07
N LEU A 130 8.85 14.24 14.34
CA LEU A 130 7.45 14.31 14.74
C LEU A 130 6.69 13.01 14.45
N ASN A 131 7.13 12.25 13.44
CA ASN A 131 6.36 11.10 12.94
C ASN A 131 7.05 9.75 13.16
N SER A 132 8.30 9.72 13.65
CA SER A 132 9.09 8.50 13.87
C SER A 132 9.06 7.55 12.65
N VAL A 133 9.07 8.10 11.44
CA VAL A 133 8.91 7.32 10.21
C VAL A 133 10.27 6.77 9.80
N ILE A 134 10.53 5.52 10.16
CA ILE A 134 11.67 4.78 9.60
C ILE A 134 11.24 4.26 8.22
N GLY A 135 11.54 5.03 7.17
CA GLY A 135 11.33 4.61 5.80
C GLY A 135 12.33 3.53 5.35
N PRO A 136 12.00 2.71 4.34
CA PRO A 136 12.96 1.76 3.78
C PRO A 136 14.14 2.50 3.13
N CYS A 137 15.36 2.23 3.60
CA CYS A 137 16.60 2.68 2.97
C CYS A 137 16.90 1.79 1.74
N GLY A 138 16.22 2.00 0.62
CA GLY A 138 16.44 1.19 -0.59
C GLY A 138 15.47 1.47 -1.73
N ILE A 139 15.76 0.88 -2.90
CA ILE A 139 14.92 0.97 -4.11
C ILE A 139 13.52 0.43 -3.77
N ILE A 140 12.50 1.29 -3.85
CA ILE A 140 11.10 0.89 -3.73
C ILE A 140 10.70 0.23 -5.05
N THR A 141 11.00 -1.07 -5.20
CA THR A 141 10.47 -1.87 -6.31
C THR A 141 8.95 -1.97 -6.15
N GLY A 142 8.23 -1.54 -7.18
CA GLY A 142 6.80 -1.25 -7.15
C GLY A 142 5.86 -2.38 -6.72
N ARG A 143 4.62 -2.02 -6.38
CA ARG A 143 3.57 -2.96 -5.93
C ARG A 143 3.07 -3.79 -7.12
N TYR A 144 2.79 -5.08 -6.87
CA TYR A 144 2.18 -5.99 -7.86
C TYR A 144 0.71 -6.24 -7.52
N PHE A 145 -0.18 -6.09 -8.49
CA PHE A 145 -1.62 -6.34 -8.35
C PHE A 145 -1.98 -7.68 -8.98
N TYR A 146 -2.53 -8.58 -8.16
CA TYR A 146 -3.05 -9.85 -8.63
C TYR A 146 -4.46 -9.66 -9.16
N HIS A 147 -4.64 -9.92 -10.44
CA HIS A 147 -5.98 -10.00 -11.03
C HIS A 147 -6.52 -11.41 -10.77
N GLY A 148 -7.19 -11.59 -9.63
CA GLY A 148 -7.76 -12.88 -9.25
C GLY A 148 -9.02 -12.73 -8.42
N LYS A 149 -10.07 -13.50 -8.75
CA LYS A 149 -11.19 -13.70 -7.82
C LYS A 149 -10.64 -14.40 -6.59
N LYS A 150 -10.77 -13.80 -5.40
CA LYS A 150 -10.47 -14.43 -4.12
C LYS A 150 -11.21 -15.77 -4.11
N LYS A 151 -10.49 -16.91 -4.17
CA LYS A 151 -11.14 -18.22 -4.01
C LYS A 151 -11.80 -18.19 -2.64
N LYS A 152 -13.12 -18.29 -2.58
CA LYS A 152 -13.82 -18.56 -1.32
C LYS A 152 -13.19 -19.84 -0.77
N LYS A 153 -12.61 -19.76 0.43
CA LYS A 153 -12.34 -20.96 1.22
C LYS A 153 -13.71 -21.54 1.53
N ASN A 154 -14.04 -22.66 0.89
CA ASN A 154 -15.11 -23.53 1.36
C ASN A 154 -14.62 -24.28 2.60
#